data_AF-A0A2N6APV1-F1
#
_entry.id   AF-A0A2N6APV1-F1
#
_cell.length_a   1.000
_cell.length_b   1.000
_cell.length_c   1.000
_cell.angle_alpha   90.00
_cell.angle_beta   90.00
_cell.angle_gamma   90.00
#
_symmetry.space_group_name_H-M   'P 1'
#
loop_
_entity.id
_entity.type
_entity.pdbx_description
1 polymer ?
#
loop_
_entity_poly.entity_id
_entity_poly.type
_entity_poly.pdbx_seq_one_letter_code
_entity_poly.pdbx_strand_id
1 'polypeptide(L)'
;KIGKEIESMGYRYFPVASSQSINANGAYYEGFFPHKTAATSSGLGWVGKNGLLVTPEFGPRVRLGTVLTDWVLPVDKPVTKSACLSCDLCVKACPAVALTGKNWEAGMARREIVDAKACSDHMSKHYKHIGRGSVCGICIAACPKGRIYKK
;
A
#
# COMPACT_ATOMS: atom_id res chain seq x y z
N LYS A 1 -9.33 19.38 -0.61
CA LYS A 1 -10.80 19.45 -0.72
C LYS A 1 -11.46 18.88 0.54
N ILE A 2 -11.45 17.57 0.78
CA ILE A 2 -12.08 16.95 1.97
C ILE A 2 -11.67 17.57 3.32
N GLY A 3 -10.38 17.90 3.52
CA GLY A 3 -9.94 18.54 4.77
C GLY A 3 -10.59 19.90 5.01
N LYS A 4 -10.78 20.71 3.96
CA LYS A 4 -11.46 22.01 4.07
C LYS A 4 -12.96 21.84 4.33
N GLU A 5 -13.57 20.77 3.84
CA GLU A 5 -14.95 20.42 4.18
C GLU A 5 -15.06 20.04 5.67
N ILE A 6 -14.15 19.23 6.20
CA ILE A 6 -14.08 18.88 7.63
C ILE A 6 -13.90 20.13 8.50
N GLU A 7 -12.99 21.03 8.10
CA GLU A 7 -12.76 22.32 8.79
C GLU A 7 -14.02 23.20 8.80
N SER A 8 -14.76 23.25 7.69
CA SER A 8 -16.01 24.03 7.61
C SER A 8 -17.12 23.51 8.52
N MET A 9 -17.03 22.24 8.93
CA MET A 9 -17.93 21.61 9.92
C MET A 9 -17.48 21.83 11.36
N GLY A 10 -16.37 22.58 11.60
CA GLY A 10 -15.87 22.92 12.93
C GLY A 10 -14.87 21.91 13.52
N TYR A 11 -14.39 20.94 12.73
CA TYR A 11 -13.46 19.90 13.20
C TYR A 11 -12.02 20.17 12.73
N ARG A 12 -11.05 19.72 13.52
CA ARG A 12 -9.62 19.81 13.14
C ARG A 12 -9.27 18.66 12.22
N TYR A 13 -8.41 18.91 11.24
CA TYR A 13 -7.93 17.87 10.33
C TYR A 13 -6.43 17.98 10.09
N PHE A 14 -5.82 16.85 9.75
CA PHE A 14 -4.42 16.77 9.32
C PHE A 14 -4.30 15.85 8.10
N PRO A 15 -4.01 16.39 6.90
CA PRO A 15 -3.88 15.61 5.70
C PRO A 15 -2.47 14.99 5.60
N VAL A 16 -2.41 13.69 5.37
CA VAL A 16 -1.18 12.95 5.09
C VAL A 16 -1.20 12.48 3.64
N ALA A 17 -0.28 13.02 2.85
CA ALA A 17 -0.20 12.74 1.43
C ALA A 17 0.48 11.40 1.14
N SER A 18 0.15 10.80 -0.01
CA SER A 18 0.81 9.58 -0.47
C SER A 18 2.31 9.79 -0.69
N SER A 19 3.10 8.73 -0.52
CA SER A 19 4.52 8.68 -0.95
C SER A 19 5.47 9.65 -0.22
N GLN A 20 5.08 10.13 0.97
CA GLN A 20 5.97 10.89 1.85
C GLN A 20 6.92 9.93 2.58
N SER A 21 8.09 9.71 1.99
CA SER A 21 9.14 8.89 2.61
C SER A 21 9.89 9.73 3.64
N ILE A 22 10.19 9.12 4.79
CA ILE A 22 11.04 9.70 5.82
C ILE A 22 12.37 8.95 5.82
N ASN A 23 13.46 9.70 5.95
CA ASN A 23 14.79 9.15 6.13
C ASN A 23 15.26 9.47 7.55
N ALA A 24 14.54 8.97 8.55
CA ALA A 24 14.97 9.08 9.94
C ALA A 24 16.09 8.05 10.19
N ASN A 25 17.23 8.49 10.72
CA ASN A 25 18.32 7.62 11.20
C ASN A 25 18.90 6.62 10.19
N GLY A 26 18.84 6.92 8.88
CA GLY A 26 19.34 6.01 7.84
C GLY A 26 18.39 4.86 7.46
N ALA A 27 17.14 4.85 7.94
CA ALA A 27 16.11 3.93 7.49
C ALA A 27 15.51 4.40 6.15
N TYR A 28 16.04 3.92 5.02
CA TYR A 28 15.77 4.44 3.68
C TYR A 28 14.36 4.15 3.10
N TYR A 29 13.49 3.45 3.81
CA TYR A 29 12.25 2.93 3.23
C TYR A 29 11.01 3.09 4.11
N GLU A 30 11.00 4.04 5.03
CA GLU A 30 9.86 4.30 5.90
C GLU A 30 8.99 5.43 5.35
N GLY A 31 7.67 5.31 5.56
CA GLY A 31 6.73 6.37 5.24
C GLY A 31 6.40 7.17 6.49
N PHE A 32 6.08 8.44 6.32
CA PHE A 32 5.61 9.31 7.42
C PHE A 32 4.42 8.70 8.17
N PHE A 33 3.56 7.96 7.47
CA PHE A 33 2.39 7.30 8.05
C PHE A 33 2.13 5.94 7.38
N PRO A 34 1.73 4.90 8.15
CA PRO A 34 1.44 3.58 7.62
C PRO A 34 0.04 3.51 6.97
N HIS A 35 -0.14 4.17 5.82
CA HIS A 35 -1.44 4.26 5.12
C HIS A 35 -2.14 2.91 4.91
N LYS A 36 -1.38 1.84 4.64
CA LYS A 36 -1.94 0.50 4.44
C LYS A 36 -2.57 -0.05 5.72
N THR A 37 -1.95 0.18 6.87
CA THR A 37 -2.47 -0.23 8.18
C THR A 37 -3.76 0.52 8.50
N ALA A 38 -3.82 1.82 8.21
CA ALA A 38 -5.07 2.58 8.36
C ALA A 38 -6.17 2.04 7.45
N ALA A 39 -5.85 1.74 6.18
CA ALA A 39 -6.81 1.21 5.22
C ALA A 39 -7.33 -0.20 5.59
N THR A 40 -6.50 -1.09 6.13
CA THR A 40 -6.98 -2.39 6.63
C THR A 40 -7.83 -2.22 7.89
N SER A 41 -7.50 -1.26 8.75
CA SER A 41 -8.27 -0.96 9.96
C SER A 41 -9.65 -0.38 9.64
N SER A 42 -9.78 0.35 8.53
CA SER A 42 -11.05 0.91 8.04
C SER A 42 -11.79 -0.01 7.05
N GLY A 43 -11.47 -1.31 7.01
CA GLY A 43 -12.22 -2.28 6.21
C GLY A 43 -11.98 -2.24 4.68
N LEU A 44 -11.06 -1.41 4.16
CA LEU A 44 -10.92 -1.19 2.72
C LEU A 44 -10.31 -2.39 1.96
N GLY A 45 -9.62 -3.29 2.65
CA GLY A 45 -8.95 -4.43 2.05
C GLY A 45 -7.86 -5.00 2.94
N TRP A 46 -6.96 -5.78 2.34
CA TRP A 46 -5.86 -6.45 3.05
C TRP A 46 -4.50 -6.11 2.42
N VAL A 47 -3.41 -6.35 3.14
CA VAL A 47 -2.08 -6.29 2.52
C VAL A 47 -1.82 -7.57 1.73
N GLY A 48 -1.54 -7.42 0.43
CA GLY A 48 -1.21 -8.53 -0.45
C GLY A 48 0.22 -9.02 -0.28
N LYS A 49 0.53 -10.19 -0.86
CA LYS A 49 1.91 -10.72 -0.94
C LYS A 49 2.89 -9.78 -1.67
N ASN A 50 2.38 -8.82 -2.44
CA ASN A 50 3.15 -7.74 -3.05
C ASN A 50 3.45 -6.57 -2.10
N GLY A 51 3.02 -6.65 -0.84
CA GLY A 51 3.18 -5.60 0.16
C GLY A 51 2.33 -4.35 -0.07
N LEU A 52 1.34 -4.39 -0.97
CA LEU A 52 0.41 -3.28 -1.25
C LEU A 52 -0.97 -3.55 -0.64
N LEU A 53 -1.79 -2.52 -0.46
CA LEU A 53 -3.20 -2.72 -0.15
C LEU A 53 -3.87 -3.34 -1.39
N VAL A 54 -4.65 -4.39 -1.19
CA VAL A 54 -5.49 -5.02 -2.20
C VAL A 54 -6.93 -4.82 -1.78
N THR A 55 -7.69 -4.07 -2.58
CA THR A 55 -9.14 -3.92 -2.38
C THR A 55 -9.91 -4.95 -3.23
N PRO A 56 -11.13 -5.34 -2.83
CA PRO A 56 -11.95 -6.25 -3.64
C PRO A 56 -12.17 -5.76 -5.08
N GLU A 57 -12.50 -4.48 -5.23
CA GLU A 57 -12.90 -3.88 -6.51
C GLU A 57 -11.72 -3.55 -7.42
N PHE A 58 -10.66 -2.95 -6.89
CA PHE A 58 -9.55 -2.41 -7.69
C PHE A 58 -8.25 -3.20 -7.55
N GLY A 59 -8.20 -4.17 -6.63
CA GLY A 59 -6.99 -4.91 -6.32
C GLY A 59 -5.91 -3.95 -5.80
N PRO A 60 -4.63 -4.12 -6.20
CA PRO A 60 -3.56 -3.21 -5.78
C PRO A 60 -3.46 -1.92 -6.62
N ARG A 61 -4.42 -1.63 -7.50
CA ARG A 61 -4.40 -0.44 -8.38
C ARG A 61 -5.04 0.77 -7.71
N VAL A 62 -4.66 1.01 -6.45
CA VAL A 62 -5.14 2.15 -5.65
C VAL A 62 -3.97 2.94 -5.11
N ARG A 63 -4.16 4.25 -4.94
CA ARG A 63 -3.25 5.10 -4.16
C ARG A 63 -3.96 5.55 -2.89
N LEU A 64 -3.19 5.64 -1.81
CA LEU A 64 -3.70 5.97 -0.49
C LEU A 64 -3.22 7.35 -0.08
N GLY A 65 -4.15 8.15 0.42
CA GLY A 65 -3.89 9.29 1.30
C GLY A 65 -4.71 9.09 2.57
N THR A 66 -4.33 9.75 3.65
CA THR A 66 -5.06 9.68 4.92
C THR A 66 -5.37 11.08 5.41
N VAL A 67 -6.53 11.28 5.99
CA VAL A 67 -6.86 12.50 6.74
C VAL A 67 -7.16 12.07 8.16
N LEU A 68 -6.38 12.59 9.10
CA LEU A 68 -6.67 12.45 10.52
C LEU A 68 -7.62 13.59 10.91
N THR A 69 -8.61 13.32 11.76
CA THR A 69 -9.57 14.30 12.22
C THR A 69 -10.05 13.96 13.62
N ASP A 70 -10.50 14.96 14.38
CA ASP A 70 -11.22 14.76 15.65
C ASP A 70 -12.74 14.64 15.45
N TRP A 71 -13.22 14.68 14.21
CA TRP A 71 -14.59 14.37 13.87
C TRP A 71 -14.91 12.89 14.16
N VAL A 72 -15.90 12.67 15.03
CA VAL A 72 -16.39 11.32 15.36
C VAL A 72 -17.19 10.77 14.18
N LEU A 73 -16.68 9.70 13.57
CA LEU A 73 -17.28 9.03 12.42
C LEU A 73 -17.66 7.58 12.77
N PRO A 74 -18.67 7.01 12.10
CA PRO A 74 -18.89 5.56 12.14
C PRO A 74 -17.63 4.81 11.70
N VAL A 75 -17.33 3.71 12.39
CA VAL A 75 -16.14 2.90 12.12
C VAL A 75 -16.53 1.58 11.45
N ASP A 76 -15.80 1.23 10.40
CA ASP A 76 -15.94 -0.05 9.72
C ASP A 76 -15.22 -1.19 10.47
N LYS A 77 -15.56 -2.43 10.10
CA LYS A 77 -14.88 -3.62 10.63
C LYS A 77 -13.48 -3.76 10.03
N PRO A 78 -12.42 -3.92 10.85
CA PRO A 78 -11.07 -4.15 10.35
C PRO A 78 -10.94 -5.46 9.56
N VAL A 79 -10.11 -5.44 8.51
CA VAL A 79 -9.63 -6.64 7.82
C VAL A 79 -8.29 -7.04 8.43
N THR A 80 -8.24 -8.22 9.05
CA THR A 80 -7.07 -8.66 9.83
C THR A 80 -6.22 -9.73 9.14
N LYS A 81 -6.67 -10.27 8.00
CA LYS A 81 -5.99 -11.35 7.28
C LYS A 81 -6.00 -11.13 5.77
N SER A 82 -4.96 -11.60 5.11
CA SER A 82 -4.83 -11.55 3.65
C SER A 82 -5.78 -12.55 2.96
N ALA A 83 -6.43 -12.10 1.88
CA ALA A 83 -7.20 -12.98 0.99
C ALA A 83 -6.40 -13.38 -0.28
N CYS A 84 -5.06 -13.40 -0.19
CA CYS A 84 -4.19 -13.92 -1.24
C CYS A 84 -4.19 -15.46 -1.32
N LEU A 85 -4.43 -16.16 -0.22
CA LEU A 85 -4.45 -17.63 -0.14
C LEU A 85 -3.17 -18.25 -0.75
N SER A 86 -3.31 -19.21 -1.67
CA SER A 86 -2.23 -19.86 -2.40
C SER A 86 -1.67 -19.05 -3.57
N CYS A 87 -2.34 -17.96 -3.99
CA CYS A 87 -1.89 -17.16 -5.14
C CYS A 87 -0.50 -16.56 -4.89
N ASP A 88 0.40 -16.66 -5.86
CA ASP A 88 1.78 -16.18 -5.80
C ASP A 88 2.23 -15.47 -7.09
N LEU A 89 1.29 -15.10 -7.97
CA LEU A 89 1.59 -14.53 -9.29
C LEU A 89 2.46 -13.27 -9.22
N CYS A 90 2.23 -12.40 -8.23
CA CYS A 90 3.05 -11.21 -8.03
C CYS A 90 4.49 -11.54 -7.59
N VAL A 91 4.66 -12.63 -6.82
CA VAL A 91 5.97 -13.12 -6.36
C VAL A 91 6.76 -13.64 -7.56
N LYS A 92 6.14 -14.52 -8.35
CA LYS A 92 6.72 -15.08 -9.58
C LYS A 92 7.07 -14.00 -10.61
N ALA A 93 6.26 -12.94 -10.71
CA ALA A 93 6.48 -11.86 -11.65
C ALA A 93 7.50 -10.81 -11.17
N CYS A 94 7.94 -10.84 -9.90
CA CYS A 94 8.80 -9.79 -9.36
C CYS A 94 10.25 -9.92 -9.88
N PRO A 95 10.74 -8.99 -10.72
CA PRO A 95 12.09 -9.09 -11.28
C PRO A 95 13.20 -8.83 -10.23
N ALA A 96 12.83 -8.25 -9.08
CA ALA A 96 13.74 -7.98 -7.97
C ALA A 96 13.83 -9.14 -6.97
N VAL A 97 13.00 -10.18 -7.11
CA VAL A 97 12.87 -11.29 -6.14
C VAL A 97 12.63 -10.77 -4.72
N ALA A 98 11.89 -9.66 -4.61
CA ALA A 98 11.76 -8.91 -3.35
C ALA A 98 10.57 -9.36 -2.48
N LEU A 99 9.75 -10.29 -2.94
CA LEU A 99 8.51 -10.70 -2.25
C LEU A 99 8.68 -12.08 -1.64
N THR A 100 8.36 -12.23 -0.36
CA THR A 100 8.53 -13.51 0.36
C THR A 100 7.44 -14.54 0.06
N GLY A 101 6.27 -14.06 -0.42
CA GLY A 101 5.09 -14.87 -0.63
C GLY A 101 4.29 -15.21 0.63
N LYS A 102 4.67 -14.69 1.80
CA LYS A 102 3.91 -14.86 3.04
C LYS A 102 2.53 -14.18 2.96
N ASN A 103 1.51 -14.85 3.50
CA ASN A 103 0.21 -14.22 3.71
C ASN A 103 0.30 -13.27 4.90
N TRP A 104 -0.11 -12.02 4.70
CA TRP A 104 -0.14 -11.01 5.74
C TRP A 104 -1.27 -11.25 6.75
N GLU A 105 -1.01 -10.86 8.00
CA GLU A 105 -1.99 -10.67 9.06
C GLU A 105 -1.70 -9.37 9.84
N ALA A 106 -2.70 -8.83 10.52
CA ALA A 106 -2.57 -7.59 11.29
C ALA A 106 -1.45 -7.71 12.34
N GLY A 107 -0.60 -6.67 12.42
CA GLY A 107 0.57 -6.65 13.30
C GLY A 107 1.86 -7.19 12.68
N MET A 108 1.79 -7.87 11.54
CA MET A 108 2.97 -8.41 10.87
C MET A 108 3.92 -7.30 10.37
N ALA A 109 5.23 -7.50 10.57
CA ALA A 109 6.22 -6.54 10.14
C ALA A 109 6.34 -6.52 8.61
N ARG A 110 6.47 -5.32 8.01
CA ARG A 110 6.58 -5.17 6.54
C ARG A 110 7.69 -6.03 5.92
N ARG A 111 8.83 -6.13 6.61
CA ARG A 111 10.00 -6.90 6.16
C ARG A 111 9.72 -8.39 5.94
N GLU A 112 8.65 -8.91 6.55
CA GLU A 112 8.23 -10.30 6.35
C GLU A 112 7.49 -10.52 5.04
N ILE A 113 7.01 -9.45 4.40
CA ILE A 113 6.29 -9.51 3.13
C ILE A 113 7.19 -9.06 1.98
N VAL A 114 7.96 -7.98 2.17
CA VAL A 114 8.74 -7.35 1.11
C VAL A 114 10.12 -6.91 1.60
N ASP A 115 11.14 -7.30 0.84
CA ASP A 115 12.46 -6.67 0.87
C ASP A 115 12.37 -5.32 0.14
N ALA A 116 12.20 -4.26 0.93
CA ALA A 116 12.08 -2.90 0.41
C ALA A 116 13.36 -2.44 -0.31
N LYS A 117 14.52 -2.91 0.13
CA LYS A 117 15.82 -2.54 -0.44
C LYS A 117 16.00 -3.16 -1.81
N ALA A 118 15.80 -4.47 -1.93
CA ALA A 118 15.88 -5.16 -3.22
C ALA A 118 14.92 -4.55 -4.25
N CYS A 119 13.68 -4.27 -3.83
CA CYS A 119 12.70 -3.59 -4.68
C CYS A 119 13.18 -2.20 -5.12
N SER A 120 13.65 -1.37 -4.19
CA SER A 120 14.12 -0.01 -4.48
C SER A 120 15.38 0.01 -5.34
N ASP A 121 16.33 -0.87 -5.08
CA ASP A 121 17.58 -0.98 -5.85
C ASP A 121 17.29 -1.40 -7.29
N HIS A 122 16.39 -2.37 -7.49
CA HIS A 122 15.95 -2.77 -8.83
C HIS A 122 15.26 -1.61 -9.56
N MET A 123 14.33 -0.92 -8.90
CA MET A 123 13.69 0.27 -9.47
C MET A 123 14.72 1.35 -9.85
N SER A 124 15.71 1.54 -8.99
CA SER A 124 16.77 2.52 -9.17
C SER A 124 17.78 2.15 -10.26
N LYS A 125 17.92 0.88 -10.63
CA LYS A 125 18.82 0.44 -11.70
C LYS A 125 18.12 0.42 -13.06
N HIS A 126 16.86 -0.01 -13.10
CA HIS A 126 16.18 -0.33 -14.35
C HIS A 126 15.08 0.66 -14.76
N TYR A 127 14.56 1.45 -13.82
CA TYR A 127 13.36 2.27 -14.05
C TYR A 127 13.55 3.76 -13.70
N LYS A 128 14.78 4.21 -13.39
CA LYS A 128 15.07 5.62 -13.07
C LYS A 128 14.64 6.60 -14.16
N HIS A 129 14.66 6.15 -15.42
CA HIS A 129 14.40 7.00 -16.58
C HIS A 129 12.92 6.97 -17.04
N ILE A 130 12.04 6.27 -16.33
CA ILE A 130 10.63 6.12 -16.72
C ILE A 130 9.73 7.01 -15.83
N GLY A 131 8.90 7.84 -16.46
CA GLY A 131 7.87 8.64 -15.77
C GLY A 131 8.45 9.63 -14.75
N ARG A 132 7.95 9.60 -13.51
CA ARG A 132 8.43 10.44 -12.39
C ARG A 132 9.62 9.81 -11.62
N GLY A 133 10.33 8.84 -12.22
CA GLY A 133 11.48 8.14 -11.62
C GLY A 133 11.20 6.68 -11.25
N SER A 134 12.12 6.04 -10.52
CA SER A 134 12.20 4.64 -10.06
C SER A 134 10.85 3.94 -9.74
N VAL A 135 10.05 3.60 -10.76
CA VAL A 135 8.72 2.97 -10.62
C VAL A 135 8.65 1.73 -11.52
N CYS A 136 8.41 0.56 -10.92
CA CYS A 136 8.30 -0.72 -11.64
C CYS A 136 6.83 -1.14 -11.88
N GLY A 137 6.06 -1.43 -10.83
CA GLY A 137 4.61 -1.74 -10.94
C GLY A 137 4.26 -3.15 -11.47
N ILE A 138 5.22 -4.01 -11.80
CA ILE A 138 4.95 -5.35 -12.34
C ILE A 138 4.11 -6.21 -11.38
N CYS A 139 4.34 -6.12 -10.07
CA CYS A 139 3.54 -6.85 -9.08
C CYS A 139 2.07 -6.36 -8.99
N ILE A 140 1.80 -5.09 -9.33
CA ILE A 140 0.45 -4.53 -9.45
C ILE A 140 -0.22 -5.09 -10.70
N ALA A 141 0.50 -5.10 -11.82
CA ALA A 141 0.02 -5.64 -13.07
C ALA A 141 -0.30 -7.14 -12.96
N ALA A 142 0.58 -7.94 -12.35
CA ALA A 142 0.41 -9.39 -12.21
C ALA A 142 -0.74 -9.80 -11.28
N CYS A 143 -1.19 -8.93 -10.38
CA CYS A 143 -2.24 -9.29 -9.42
C CYS A 143 -3.60 -9.51 -10.11
N PRO A 144 -4.25 -10.67 -9.91
CA PRO A 144 -5.53 -10.98 -10.56
C PRO A 144 -6.73 -10.30 -9.88
N LYS A 145 -6.59 -9.89 -8.62
CA LYS A 145 -7.68 -9.26 -7.85
C LYS A 145 -8.04 -7.88 -8.43
N GLY A 146 -9.32 -7.55 -8.39
CA GLY A 146 -9.90 -6.30 -8.89
C GLY A 146 -9.72 -6.04 -10.39
N ARG A 147 -9.40 -7.07 -11.17
CA ARG A 147 -9.44 -6.96 -12.63
C ARG A 147 -10.90 -7.12 -13.03
N ILE A 148 -11.54 -6.01 -13.38
CA ILE A 148 -12.83 -6.01 -14.08
C ILE A 148 -12.52 -6.53 -15.48
N TYR A 149 -12.74 -7.83 -15.71
CA TYR A 149 -12.70 -8.54 -17.00
C TYR A 149 -11.82 -7.92 -18.11
N LYS A 150 -10.67 -8.54 -18.41
CA LYS A 150 -10.22 -8.56 -19.81
C LYS A 150 -11.17 -9.48 -20.56
N LYS A 151 -12.06 -8.90 -21.37
CA LYS A 151 -12.63 -9.63 -22.52
C LYS A 151 -11.48 -10.12 -23.40
#